data_AF-A0A7S0T1W8-F1
#
_entry.id   AF-A0A7S0T1W8-F1
#
_cell.length_a   1.000
_cell.length_b   1.000
_cell.length_c   1.000
_cell.angle_alpha   90.00
_cell.angle_beta   90.00
_cell.angle_gamma   90.00
#
_symmetry.space_group_name_H-M   'P 1'
#
loop_
_entity.id
_entity.type
_entity.pdbx_description
1 polymer ?
#
loop_
_entity_poly.entity_id
_entity_poly.type
_entity_poly.pdbx_seq_one_letter_code
_entity_poly.pdbx_strand_id
1 'polypeptide(L)'
;MASTDALPALSPDLATALAALKDQGNVFFKAGDYLKAAGAYTKAIKAVGEVAANCVELAPVFSNRSASFLKLNKVKQSLSDADACVRLRPDWEKAHFRRGMALEAGNEDNDAVAAYQ
;
A
#
# COMPACT_ATOMS: atom_id res chain seq x y z
N MET A 1 -15.77 -12.39 30.86
CA MET A 1 -16.39 -11.43 29.91
C MET A 1 -15.26 -10.91 29.05
N ALA A 2 -15.31 -11.14 27.75
CA ALA A 2 -14.21 -10.81 26.84
C ALA A 2 -14.10 -9.28 26.72
N SER A 3 -13.10 -8.72 27.39
CA SER A 3 -12.73 -7.32 27.23
C SER A 3 -12.37 -7.09 25.78
N THR A 4 -13.10 -6.18 25.17
CA THR A 4 -12.87 -5.66 23.83
C THR A 4 -11.44 -5.14 23.74
N ASP A 5 -10.55 -5.93 23.15
CA ASP A 5 -9.25 -5.47 22.66
C ASP A 5 -9.50 -4.50 21.52
N ALA A 6 -9.85 -3.26 21.87
CA ALA A 6 -9.75 -2.14 20.96
C ALA A 6 -8.27 -2.09 20.54
N LEU A 7 -8.00 -2.47 19.29
CA LEU A 7 -6.71 -2.26 18.64
C LEU A 7 -6.19 -0.88 19.06
N PRO A 8 -4.96 -0.77 19.60
CA PRO A 8 -4.46 0.50 20.10
C PRO A 8 -4.54 1.52 18.97
N ALA A 9 -5.39 2.52 19.15
CA ALA A 9 -5.47 3.64 18.23
C ALA A 9 -4.07 4.22 18.07
N LEU A 10 -3.66 4.45 16.82
CA LEU A 10 -2.37 5.04 16.50
C LEU A 10 -2.20 6.32 17.33
N SER A 11 -1.04 6.50 17.96
CA SER A 11 -0.82 7.73 18.75
C SER A 11 -1.01 8.96 17.84
N PRO A 12 -1.52 10.09 18.36
CA PRO A 12 -1.78 11.29 17.55
C PRO A 12 -0.54 11.76 16.75
N ASP A 13 0.63 11.66 17.35
CA ASP A 13 1.91 12.00 16.72
C ASP A 13 2.21 11.10 15.52
N LEU A 14 1.97 9.80 15.67
CA LEU A 14 2.22 8.82 14.62
C LEU A 14 1.18 8.92 13.50
N ALA A 15 -0.08 9.21 13.82
CA ALA A 15 -1.12 9.51 12.84
C ALA A 15 -0.78 10.76 12.01
N THR A 16 -0.26 11.80 12.66
CA THR A 16 0.20 13.03 11.99
C THR A 16 1.40 12.74 11.09
N ALA A 17 2.41 12.02 11.59
CA ALA A 17 3.58 11.63 10.81
C ALA A 17 3.21 10.75 9.61
N LEU A 18 2.27 9.82 9.80
CA LEU A 18 1.73 8.97 8.75
C LEU A 18 1.06 9.79 7.65
N ALA A 19 0.19 10.74 8.02
CA ALA A 19 -0.48 11.62 7.08
C ALA A 19 0.54 12.47 6.29
N ALA A 20 1.53 13.05 6.97
CA ALA A 20 2.58 13.85 6.34
C ALA A 20 3.41 13.03 5.33
N LEU A 21 3.82 11.81 5.69
CA LEU A 21 4.59 10.92 4.81
C LEU A 21 3.76 10.43 3.63
N LYS A 22 2.47 10.14 3.85
CA LYS A 22 1.52 9.82 2.77
C LYS A 22 1.39 10.99 1.80
N ASP A 23 1.23 12.21 2.30
CA ASP A 23 1.07 13.39 1.46
C ASP A 23 2.36 13.71 0.69
N GLN A 24 3.52 13.54 1.33
CA GLN A 24 4.81 13.62 0.65
C GLN A 24 4.92 12.58 -0.47
N GLY A 25 4.51 11.34 -0.23
CA GLY A 25 4.44 10.31 -1.27
C GLY A 25 3.51 10.70 -2.42
N ASN A 26 2.36 11.29 -2.11
CA ASN A 26 1.40 11.76 -3.12
C ASN A 26 1.98 12.89 -3.98
N VAL A 27 2.77 13.78 -3.40
CA VAL A 27 3.49 14.83 -4.14
C VAL A 27 4.47 14.20 -5.13
N PHE A 28 5.29 13.24 -4.69
CA PHE A 28 6.22 12.54 -5.59
C PHE A 28 5.48 11.73 -6.67
N PHE A 29 4.36 11.09 -6.32
CA PHE A 29 3.54 10.34 -7.27
C PHE A 29 2.99 11.25 -8.38
N LYS A 30 2.46 12.42 -8.00
CA LYS A 30 1.98 13.43 -8.96
C LYS A 30 3.09 14.00 -9.82
N ALA A 31 4.30 14.09 -9.28
CA ALA A 31 5.50 14.51 -10.03
C ALA A 31 6.05 13.40 -10.95
N GLY A 32 5.47 12.20 -10.95
CA GLY A 32 5.96 11.06 -11.74
C GLY A 32 7.18 10.35 -11.14
N ASP A 33 7.65 10.79 -9.96
CA ASP A 33 8.77 10.16 -9.26
C ASP A 33 8.26 9.02 -8.36
N TYR A 34 7.87 7.93 -9.01
CA TYR A 34 7.27 6.77 -8.33
C TYR A 34 8.24 6.07 -7.37
N LEU A 35 9.55 6.15 -7.62
CA LEU A 35 10.56 5.57 -6.75
C LEU A 35 10.62 6.33 -5.42
N LYS A 36 10.66 7.67 -5.45
CA LYS A 36 10.59 8.48 -4.23
C LYS A 36 9.23 8.36 -3.55
N ALA A 37 8.14 8.27 -4.31
CA ALA A 37 6.80 8.03 -3.76
C ALA A 37 6.76 6.73 -2.94
N ALA A 38 7.21 5.61 -3.53
CA ALA A 38 7.29 4.32 -2.85
C ALA A 38 8.20 4.37 -1.61
N GLY A 39 9.30 5.14 -1.67
CA GLY A 39 10.17 5.40 -0.53
C GLY A 39 9.47 6.11 0.62
N ALA A 40 8.72 7.18 0.34
CA ALA A 40 7.95 7.93 1.35
C ALA A 40 6.88 7.07 2.01
N TYR A 41 6.10 6.32 1.22
CA TYR A 41 5.12 5.39 1.77
C TYR A 41 5.75 4.27 2.61
N THR A 42 6.93 3.78 2.21
CA THR A 42 7.67 2.78 2.98
C THR A 42 8.14 3.34 4.32
N LYS A 43 8.57 4.60 4.38
CA LYS A 43 8.89 5.27 5.65
C LYS A 43 7.66 5.37 6.55
N ALA A 44 6.49 5.70 5.98
CA ALA A 44 5.22 5.73 6.70
C ALA A 44 4.90 4.38 7.34
N ILE A 45 4.99 3.29 6.57
CA ILE A 45 4.73 1.93 7.06
C ILE A 45 5.74 1.53 8.14
N LYS A 46 7.04 1.84 7.95
CA LYS A 46 8.07 1.57 8.95
C LYS A 46 7.88 2.36 10.24
N ALA A 47 7.42 3.61 10.16
CA ALA A 47 7.16 4.44 11.33
C ALA A 47 6.04 3.84 12.20
N VAL A 48 5.05 3.20 11.58
CA VAL A 48 3.96 2.51 12.30
C VAL A 48 4.45 1.24 13.00
N GLY A 49 5.51 0.59 12.50
CA GLY A 49 6.17 -0.52 13.21
C GLY A 49 5.28 -1.77 13.33
N GLU A 50 5.32 -2.43 14.47
CA GLU A 50 4.67 -3.74 14.70
C GLU A 50 3.14 -3.70 14.56
N VAL A 51 2.51 -2.56 14.86
CA VAL A 51 1.05 -2.41 14.71
C VAL A 51 0.61 -2.26 13.25
N ALA A 52 1.55 -2.21 12.29
CA ALA A 52 1.26 -2.04 10.88
C ALA A 52 0.35 -3.14 10.31
N ALA A 53 0.44 -4.36 10.85
CA ALA A 53 -0.36 -5.50 10.39
C ALA A 53 -1.88 -5.33 10.63
N ASN A 54 -2.26 -4.52 11.64
CA ASN A 54 -3.64 -4.32 12.05
C ASN A 54 -4.08 -2.84 12.00
N CYS A 55 -3.24 -1.95 11.44
CA CYS A 55 -3.52 -0.53 11.36
C CYS A 55 -4.31 -0.19 10.10
N VAL A 56 -5.63 0.01 10.26
CA VAL A 56 -6.55 0.39 9.18
C VAL A 56 -6.12 1.68 8.46
N GLU A 57 -5.50 2.61 9.19
CA GLU A 57 -4.96 3.87 8.65
C GLU A 57 -3.82 3.69 7.64
N LEU A 58 -3.15 2.52 7.63
CA LEU A 58 -2.15 2.20 6.63
C LEU A 58 -2.75 1.75 5.29
N ALA A 59 -4.02 1.35 5.23
CA ALA A 59 -4.61 0.85 3.99
C ALA A 59 -4.48 1.86 2.82
N PRO A 60 -4.74 3.17 3.00
CA PRO A 60 -4.48 4.16 1.95
C PRO A 60 -3.00 4.27 1.54
N VAL A 61 -2.08 4.07 2.48
CA VAL A 61 -0.63 4.12 2.20
C VAL A 61 -0.19 2.90 1.40
N PHE A 62 -0.63 1.69 1.77
CA PHE A 62 -0.40 0.48 0.98
C PHE A 62 -1.02 0.60 -0.42
N SER A 63 -2.25 1.12 -0.52
CA SER A 63 -2.92 1.37 -1.82
C SER A 63 -2.11 2.29 -2.73
N ASN A 64 -1.54 3.38 -2.21
CA ASN A 64 -0.75 4.32 -3.01
C ASN A 64 0.65 3.78 -3.32
N ARG A 65 1.26 3.01 -2.41
CA ARG A 65 2.55 2.34 -2.67
C ARG A 65 2.40 1.24 -3.72
N SER A 66 1.32 0.46 -3.66
CA SER A 66 0.92 -0.51 -4.69
C SER A 66 0.82 0.16 -6.07
N ALA A 67 0.14 1.31 -6.17
CA ALA A 67 0.05 2.06 -7.42
C ALA A 67 1.43 2.55 -7.92
N SER A 68 2.30 2.97 -7.00
CA SER A 68 3.68 3.38 -7.35
C SER A 68 4.49 2.21 -7.88
N PHE A 69 4.33 1.02 -7.29
CA PHE A 69 5.00 -0.19 -7.77
C PHE A 69 4.50 -0.66 -9.13
N LEU A 70 3.20 -0.52 -9.45
CA LEU A 70 2.72 -0.79 -10.81
C LEU A 70 3.39 0.13 -11.83
N LYS A 71 3.53 1.41 -11.50
CA LYS A 71 4.24 2.37 -12.38
C LYS A 71 5.73 2.09 -12.54
N LEU A 72 6.31 1.27 -11.66
CA LEU A 72 7.69 0.81 -11.72
C LEU A 72 7.83 -0.61 -12.29
N ASN A 73 6.76 -1.20 -12.84
CA ASN A 73 6.70 -2.62 -13.27
C ASN A 73 7.13 -3.60 -12.17
N LYS A 74 6.89 -3.25 -10.90
CA LYS A 74 7.17 -4.07 -9.72
C LYS A 74 5.90 -4.80 -9.28
N VAL A 75 5.34 -5.59 -10.19
CA VAL A 75 4.00 -6.16 -10.03
C VAL A 75 3.87 -7.04 -8.78
N LYS A 76 4.87 -7.91 -8.52
CA LYS A 76 4.88 -8.75 -7.30
C LYS A 76 4.79 -7.94 -6.00
N GLN A 77 5.50 -6.81 -5.93
CA GLN A 77 5.47 -5.93 -4.76
C GLN A 77 4.14 -5.19 -4.67
N SER A 78 3.59 -4.78 -5.81
CA SER A 78 2.27 -4.15 -5.88
C SER A 78 1.16 -5.06 -5.39
N LEU A 79 1.17 -6.33 -5.81
CA LEU A 79 0.17 -7.32 -5.40
C LEU A 79 0.22 -7.56 -3.89
N SER A 80 1.42 -7.72 -3.33
CA SER A 80 1.60 -7.88 -1.88
C SER A 80 1.03 -6.69 -1.09
N ASP A 81 1.20 -5.46 -1.58
CA ASP A 81 0.64 -4.26 -0.94
C ASP A 81 -0.89 -4.20 -1.10
N ALA A 82 -1.42 -4.59 -2.26
CA ALA A 82 -2.85 -4.64 -2.49
C ALA A 82 -3.54 -5.70 -1.60
N ASP A 83 -2.94 -6.86 -1.43
CA ASP A 83 -3.43 -7.90 -0.52
C ASP A 83 -3.40 -7.42 0.95
N ALA A 84 -2.36 -6.70 1.36
CA ALA A 84 -2.31 -6.09 2.68
C ALA A 84 -3.43 -5.05 2.87
N CYS A 85 -3.72 -4.27 1.83
CA CYS A 85 -4.81 -3.30 1.84
C CYS A 85 -6.18 -3.97 2.02
N VAL A 86 -6.46 -5.06 1.28
CA VAL A 86 -7.70 -5.83 1.40
C VAL A 86 -7.81 -6.50 2.76
N ARG A 87 -6.70 -7.01 3.32
CA ARG A 87 -6.69 -7.58 4.67
C ARG A 87 -7.01 -6.54 5.75
N LEU A 88 -6.47 -5.33 5.63
CA LEU A 88 -6.72 -4.24 6.57
C LEU A 88 -8.13 -3.65 6.43
N ARG A 89 -8.63 -3.55 5.19
CA ARG A 89 -9.95 -3.01 4.89
C ARG A 89 -10.67 -3.85 3.83
N PRO A 90 -11.29 -4.97 4.23
CA PRO A 90 -12.03 -5.81 3.29
C PRO A 90 -13.25 -5.09 2.70
N ASP A 91 -13.83 -4.13 3.42
CA ASP A 91 -15.00 -3.37 2.97
C ASP A 91 -14.65 -2.16 2.09
N TRP A 92 -13.36 -1.92 1.80
CA TRP A 92 -12.95 -0.75 1.02
C TRP A 92 -12.83 -1.10 -0.46
N GLU A 93 -13.74 -0.58 -1.31
CA GLU A 93 -13.79 -0.95 -2.72
C GLU A 93 -12.49 -0.61 -3.45
N LYS A 94 -11.82 0.48 -3.05
CA LYS A 94 -10.52 0.87 -3.61
C LYS A 94 -9.42 -0.14 -3.31
N ALA A 95 -9.50 -0.92 -2.23
CA ALA A 95 -8.53 -1.97 -1.95
C ALA A 95 -8.66 -3.11 -2.97
N HIS A 96 -9.89 -3.58 -3.22
CA HIS A 96 -10.17 -4.59 -4.24
C HIS A 96 -9.81 -4.11 -5.63
N PHE A 97 -10.12 -2.85 -5.95
CA PHE A 97 -9.73 -2.25 -7.23
C PHE A 97 -8.22 -2.29 -7.46
N ARG A 98 -7.42 -1.93 -6.44
CA ARG A 98 -5.95 -2.00 -6.52
C ARG A 98 -5.44 -3.42 -6.70
N ARG A 99 -6.07 -4.39 -6.02
CA ARG A 99 -5.73 -5.80 -6.16
C ARG A 99 -6.02 -6.31 -7.57
N GLY A 100 -7.16 -5.94 -8.14
CA GLY A 100 -7.51 -6.23 -9.54
C GLY A 100 -6.45 -5.71 -10.50
N MET A 101 -6.09 -4.43 -10.40
CA MET A 101 -5.05 -3.83 -11.24
C MET A 101 -3.70 -4.55 -11.14
N ALA A 102 -3.33 -5.00 -9.93
CA ALA A 102 -2.07 -5.71 -9.73
C ALA A 102 -2.09 -7.14 -10.29
N LEU A 103 -3.24 -7.81 -10.26
CA LEU A 103 -3.42 -9.13 -10.86
C LEU A 103 -3.41 -9.05 -12.39
N GLU A 104 -4.08 -8.06 -12.98
CA GLU A 104 -4.07 -7.82 -14.42
C GLU A 104 -2.65 -7.61 -14.94
N ALA A 105 -1.91 -6.70 -14.30
CA ALA A 105 -0.49 -6.47 -14.65
C ALA A 105 0.37 -7.73 -14.47
N GLY A 106 0.03 -8.62 -13.54
CA GLY A 106 0.79 -9.86 -13.30
C GLY A 106 0.54 -10.92 -14.36
N ASN A 107 -0.66 -10.94 -14.95
CA ASN A 107 -0.96 -11.80 -16.09
C ASN A 107 -0.26 -11.29 -17.35
N GLU A 108 -0.26 -9.97 -17.58
CA GLU A 108 0.49 -9.37 -18.71
C GLU A 108 1.98 -9.69 -18.63
N ASP A 109 2.59 -9.64 -17.43
CA ASP A 109 4.00 -10.03 -17.24
C ASP A 109 4.24 -11.51 -17.57
N ASN A 110 3.33 -12.41 -17.18
CA ASN A 110 3.46 -13.85 -17.47
C ASN A 110 3.32 -14.13 -18.97
N ASP A 111 2.37 -13.49 -19.63
CA ASP A 111 2.15 -13.61 -21.08
C ASP A 111 3.35 -13.03 -21.86
N ALA A 112 3.90 -11.89 -21.41
CA ALA A 112 5.10 -11.30 -21.99
C ALA A 112 6.31 -12.25 -21.89
N VAL A 113 6.53 -12.89 -20.73
CA VAL A 113 7.61 -13.87 -20.56
C VAL A 113 7.41 -15.10 -21.46
N ALA A 114 6.17 -15.58 -21.61
CA ALA A 114 5.86 -16.71 -22.48
C ALA A 114 6.08 -16.40 -23.97
N ALA A 115 5.88 -15.14 -24.40
CA ALA A 115 6.08 -14.71 -25.79
C ALA A 115 7.55 -14.60 -26.22
N TYR A 116 8.50 -14.59 -25.28
CA TYR A 116 9.95 -14.52 -25.57
C TYR A 116 10.66 -15.89 -25.60
N GLN A 117 9.93 -16.99 -25.44
CA GLN A 117 10.46 -18.37 -25.54
C GLN A 117 10.18 -18.97 -26.91
#